data_AF-A0A962RK54-F1
#
_entry.id   AF-A0A962RK54-F1
#
_cell.length_a   1.000
_cell.length_b   1.000
_cell.length_c   1.000
_cell.angle_alpha   90.00
_cell.angle_beta   90.00
_cell.angle_gamma   90.00
#
_symmetry.space_group_name_H-M   'P 1'
#
loop_
_entity.id
_entity.type
_entity.pdbx_description
1 polymer ?
#
loop_
_entity_poly.entity_id
_entity_poly.type
_entity_poly.pdbx_seq_one_letter_code
_entity_poly.pdbx_strand_id
1 'polypeptide(L)'
;MATIIPRVDLNPSRGGRPGAEWGGGPLPVDTRRPPAPSPLLGTVSVNAVVISEASILSEAQHHPAADAHSALMAAARALAVRELLLQRAAELGLEAEPAAIDARTGAHELPEDALIRGLLDQEISTPRATEEECARYYRNNPQRFRD
;
A
#
# COMPACT_ATOMS: atom_id res chain seq x y z
N MET A 1 -15.17 16.44 12.72
CA MET A 1 -15.79 16.30 11.39
C MET A 1 -15.08 17.28 10.47
N ALA A 2 -14.22 16.79 9.58
CA ALA A 2 -13.36 17.65 8.76
C ALA A 2 -14.02 17.87 7.39
N THR A 3 -14.37 19.12 7.11
CA THR A 3 -14.94 19.57 5.84
C THR A 3 -13.81 19.96 4.89
N ILE A 4 -13.77 19.35 3.71
CA ILE A 4 -12.87 19.70 2.61
C ILE A 4 -13.52 20.84 1.82
N ILE A 5 -12.88 22.01 1.78
CA ILE A 5 -13.24 23.10 0.86
C ILE A 5 -12.03 23.33 -0.05
N PRO A 6 -12.15 23.15 -1.38
CA PRO A 6 -11.06 23.48 -2.28
C PRO A 6 -10.93 24.99 -2.39
N ARG A 7 -9.75 25.51 -2.05
CA ARG A 7 -9.37 26.90 -2.23
C ARG A 7 -8.89 27.07 -3.67
N VAL A 8 -9.62 27.83 -4.48
CA VAL A 8 -9.21 28.21 -5.83
C VAL A 8 -8.45 29.53 -5.74
N ASP A 9 -7.16 29.50 -6.06
CA ASP A 9 -6.35 30.72 -6.16
C ASP A 9 -6.67 31.43 -7.49
N LEU A 10 -7.44 32.52 -7.39
CA LEU A 10 -7.64 33.46 -8.50
C LEU A 10 -6.59 34.59 -8.37
N ASN A 11 -5.50 34.50 -9.13
CA ASN A 11 -4.58 35.63 -9.29
C ASN A 11 -5.16 36.65 -10.29
N PRO A 12 -5.38 37.92 -9.91
CA PRO A 12 -5.84 38.95 -10.82
C PRO A 12 -4.65 39.75 -11.35
N SER A 13 -4.23 39.50 -12.59
CA SER A 13 -3.39 40.45 -13.31
C SER A 13 -4.12 40.97 -14.54
N ARG A 14 -4.52 42.24 -14.43
CA ARG A 14 -5.31 43.04 -15.37
C ARG A 14 -4.54 43.31 -16.66
N GLY A 15 -5.26 43.29 -17.77
CA GLY A 15 -4.85 43.84 -19.06
C GLY A 15 -6.01 43.79 -20.05
N GLY A 16 -6.89 44.79 -19.99
CA GLY A 16 -8.12 44.84 -20.80
C GLY A 16 -7.87 45.09 -22.29
N ARG A 17 -8.72 44.49 -23.13
CA ARG A 17 -9.05 44.96 -24.48
C ARG A 17 -10.57 44.84 -24.67
N PRO A 18 -11.26 45.85 -25.24
CA PRO A 18 -12.70 45.79 -25.45
C PRO A 18 -13.04 45.26 -26.84
N GLY A 19 -14.11 44.47 -26.92
CA GLY A 19 -14.85 44.19 -28.16
C GLY A 19 -14.73 42.77 -28.67
N ALA A 20 -15.61 41.88 -28.20
CA ALA A 20 -16.26 40.83 -28.99
C ALA A 20 -17.11 39.96 -28.05
N GLU A 21 -18.41 40.22 -28.09
CA GLU A 21 -19.47 39.34 -27.63
C GLU A 21 -19.58 38.09 -28.52
N TRP A 22 -19.70 36.92 -27.88
CA TRP A 22 -20.44 35.67 -28.22
C TRP A 22 -19.67 34.40 -27.83
N GLY A 23 -20.24 33.65 -26.89
CA GLY A 23 -20.13 32.20 -26.80
C GLY A 23 -18.84 31.65 -26.20
N GLY A 24 -18.70 31.73 -24.88
CA GLY A 24 -17.67 31.01 -24.13
C GLY A 24 -17.92 29.50 -24.11
N GLY A 25 -17.81 28.83 -25.27
CA GLY A 25 -17.60 27.39 -25.31
C GLY A 25 -16.27 27.04 -24.63
N PRO A 26 -16.08 25.81 -24.16
CA PRO A 26 -14.82 25.39 -23.56
C PRO A 26 -13.66 25.76 -24.48
N LEU A 27 -12.62 26.40 -23.93
CA LEU A 27 -11.40 26.69 -24.69
C LEU A 27 -10.90 25.41 -25.36
N PRO A 28 -10.37 25.49 -26.60
CA PRO A 28 -9.85 24.32 -27.29
C PRO A 28 -8.77 23.67 -26.43
N VAL A 29 -9.02 22.42 -26.02
CA VAL A 29 -8.03 21.60 -25.34
C VAL A 29 -6.87 21.36 -26.31
N ASP A 30 -5.66 21.67 -25.89
CA ASP A 30 -4.47 21.44 -26.70
C ASP A 30 -4.23 19.93 -26.84
N THR A 31 -4.74 19.33 -27.92
CA THR A 31 -4.69 17.89 -28.18
C THR A 31 -3.29 17.38 -28.56
N ARG A 32 -2.29 18.26 -28.69
CA ARG A 32 -0.89 17.87 -28.95
C ARG A 32 -0.24 17.16 -27.77
N ARG A 33 -0.75 17.36 -26.56
CA ARG A 33 -0.39 16.59 -25.37
C ARG A 33 -1.65 15.87 -24.88
N PRO A 34 -1.70 14.53 -24.92
CA PRO A 34 -2.81 13.81 -24.31
C PRO A 34 -2.95 14.26 -22.84
N PRO A 35 -4.18 14.41 -22.32
CA PRO A 35 -4.34 14.64 -20.89
C PRO A 35 -3.65 13.50 -20.14
N ALA A 36 -2.98 13.83 -19.04
CA ALA A 36 -2.44 12.79 -18.16
C ALA A 36 -3.58 11.84 -17.77
N PRO A 37 -3.33 10.51 -17.76
CA PRO A 37 -4.36 9.55 -17.37
C PRO A 37 -4.87 9.89 -15.96
N SER A 38 -6.18 9.81 -15.77
CA SER A 38 -6.75 9.88 -14.42
C SER A 38 -6.16 8.75 -13.57
N PRO A 39 -5.72 9.03 -12.34
CA PRO A 39 -5.17 8.01 -11.49
C PRO A 39 -6.24 6.94 -11.22
N LEU A 40 -5.82 5.67 -11.23
CA LEU A 40 -6.71 4.52 -11.05
C LEU A 40 -7.25 4.45 -9.63
N LEU A 41 -6.51 5.01 -8.67
CA LEU A 41 -6.85 5.11 -7.25
C LEU A 41 -6.76 6.56 -6.75
N GLY A 42 -7.43 6.87 -5.65
CA GLY A 42 -7.14 8.07 -4.87
C GLY A 42 -5.72 8.01 -4.26
N THR A 43 -5.19 9.15 -3.83
CA THR A 43 -3.88 9.21 -3.17
C THR A 43 -3.85 8.32 -1.92
N VAL A 44 -2.89 7.40 -1.86
CA VAL A 44 -2.66 6.52 -0.70
C VAL A 44 -1.41 7.02 0.04
N SER A 45 -1.53 7.22 1.35
CA SER A 45 -0.42 7.66 2.20
C SER A 45 -0.54 7.07 3.60
N VAL A 46 0.61 6.82 4.21
CA VAL A 46 0.74 6.43 5.62
C VAL A 46 1.52 7.54 6.32
N ASN A 47 0.85 8.26 7.22
CA ASN A 47 1.40 9.46 7.84
C ASN A 47 1.90 10.46 6.76
N ALA A 48 3.19 10.83 6.79
CA ALA A 48 3.78 11.74 5.81
C ALA A 48 4.32 11.04 4.55
N VAL A 49 4.24 9.71 4.47
CA VAL A 49 4.80 8.91 3.38
C VAL A 49 3.73 8.58 2.36
N VAL A 50 3.93 9.01 1.11
CA VAL A 50 3.03 8.72 -0.02
C VAL A 50 3.41 7.38 -0.64
N ILE A 51 2.43 6.50 -0.81
CA ILE A 51 2.59 5.24 -1.53
C ILE A 51 2.26 5.52 -3.00
N SER A 52 3.26 5.40 -3.87
CA SER A 52 3.09 5.76 -5.28
C SER A 52 2.16 4.79 -6.00
N GLU A 53 1.42 5.30 -6.98
CA GLU A 53 0.56 4.47 -7.84
C GLU A 53 1.36 3.39 -8.58
N ALA A 54 2.60 3.70 -8.99
CA ALA A 54 3.50 2.73 -9.61
C ALA A 54 3.85 1.57 -8.66
N SER A 55 4.10 1.86 -7.38
CA SER A 55 4.35 0.83 -6.36
C SER A 55 3.13 -0.06 -6.19
N ILE A 56 1.93 0.52 -6.15
CA ILE A 56 0.67 -0.23 -6.01
C ILE A 56 0.45 -1.12 -7.24
N LEU A 57 0.70 -0.61 -8.46
CA LEU A 57 0.57 -1.37 -9.70
C LEU A 57 1.57 -2.53 -9.78
N SER A 58 2.81 -2.30 -9.35
CA SER A 58 3.81 -3.36 -9.26
C SER A 58 3.37 -4.44 -8.28
N GLU A 59 2.89 -4.02 -7.11
CA GLU A 59 2.49 -4.93 -6.05
C GLU A 59 1.21 -5.71 -6.41
N ALA A 60 0.25 -5.11 -7.12
CA ALA A 60 -0.99 -5.77 -7.53
C ALA A 60 -0.78 -7.07 -8.33
N GLN A 61 0.37 -7.22 -8.98
CA GLN A 61 0.74 -8.47 -9.66
C GLN A 61 0.93 -9.64 -8.69
N HIS A 62 1.21 -9.36 -7.41
CA HIS A 62 1.35 -10.33 -6.32
C HIS A 62 0.04 -10.60 -5.56
N HIS A 63 -1.08 -9.94 -5.94
CA HIS A 63 -2.38 -10.08 -5.27
C HIS A 63 -3.45 -10.64 -6.23
N PRO A 64 -3.53 -11.97 -6.40
CA PRO A 64 -4.61 -12.59 -7.16
C PRO A 64 -5.98 -12.19 -6.64
N ALA A 65 -6.85 -11.68 -7.52
CA ALA A 65 -8.19 -11.24 -7.17
C ALA A 65 -9.18 -11.51 -8.32
N ALA A 66 -10.48 -11.37 -8.04
CA ALA A 66 -11.53 -11.56 -9.02
C ALA A 66 -11.52 -10.50 -10.14
N ASP A 67 -10.99 -9.31 -9.85
CA ASP A 67 -10.90 -8.17 -10.76
C ASP A 67 -9.71 -7.26 -10.41
N ALA A 68 -9.34 -6.39 -11.36
CA ALA A 68 -8.18 -5.51 -11.23
C ALA A 68 -8.32 -4.49 -10.09
N HIS A 69 -9.52 -3.96 -9.83
CA HIS A 69 -9.72 -2.98 -8.77
C HIS A 69 -9.51 -3.64 -7.39
N SER A 70 -10.02 -4.86 -7.22
CA SER A 70 -9.79 -5.65 -6.01
C SER A 70 -8.30 -5.96 -5.78
N ALA A 71 -7.55 -6.31 -6.84
CA ALA A 71 -6.10 -6.52 -6.74
C ALA A 71 -5.35 -5.23 -6.34
N LEU A 72 -5.73 -4.09 -6.91
CA LEU A 72 -5.17 -2.78 -6.57
C LEU A 72 -5.45 -2.38 -5.12
N MET A 73 -6.66 -2.64 -4.61
CA MET A 73 -7.01 -2.39 -3.21
C MET A 73 -6.22 -3.28 -2.25
N ALA A 74 -6.06 -4.56 -2.58
CA ALA A 74 -5.26 -5.49 -1.79
C ALA A 74 -3.79 -5.07 -1.74
N ALA A 75 -3.22 -4.69 -2.89
CA ALA A 75 -1.86 -4.18 -2.99
C ALA A 75 -1.64 -2.89 -2.20
N ALA A 76 -2.54 -1.91 -2.36
CA ALA A 76 -2.47 -0.66 -1.60
C ALA A 76 -2.52 -0.90 -0.09
N ARG A 77 -3.38 -1.83 0.35
CA ARG A 77 -3.47 -2.22 1.77
C ARG A 77 -2.20 -2.91 2.24
N ALA A 78 -1.64 -3.83 1.46
CA ALA A 78 -0.40 -4.52 1.79
C ALA A 78 0.77 -3.55 1.96
N LEU A 79 0.94 -2.62 1.01
CA LEU A 79 1.97 -1.58 1.10
C LEU A 79 1.76 -0.64 2.29
N ALA A 80 0.51 -0.29 2.61
CA ALA A 80 0.21 0.53 3.78
C ALA A 80 0.59 -0.19 5.10
N VAL A 81 0.30 -1.49 5.21
CA VAL A 81 0.71 -2.29 6.37
C VAL A 81 2.23 -2.39 6.44
N ARG A 82 2.90 -2.65 5.30
CA ARG A 82 4.35 -2.70 5.21
C ARG A 82 5.00 -1.40 5.71
N GLU A 83 4.51 -0.27 5.26
CA GLU A 83 5.01 1.05 5.66
C GLU A 83 4.80 1.31 7.15
N LEU A 84 3.64 0.96 7.72
CA LEU A 84 3.39 1.07 9.16
C LEU A 84 4.39 0.24 9.99
N LEU A 85 4.68 -0.98 9.54
CA LEU A 85 5.65 -1.85 10.22
C LEU A 85 7.07 -1.29 10.13
N LEU A 86 7.46 -0.74 8.98
CA LEU A 86 8.78 -0.10 8.84
C LEU A 86 8.91 1.16 9.70
N GLN A 87 7.87 1.99 9.76
CA GLN A 87 7.87 3.15 10.66
C GLN A 87 8.02 2.71 12.12
N ARG A 88 7.33 1.65 12.54
CA ARG A 88 7.47 1.10 13.89
C ARG A 88 8.87 0.54 14.16
N ALA A 89 9.46 -0.18 13.20
CA ALA A 89 10.83 -0.69 13.34
C ALA A 89 11.85 0.47 13.47
N ALA A 90 11.65 1.54 12.70
CA ALA A 90 12.48 2.75 12.78
C ALA A 90 12.33 3.48 14.13
N GLU A 91 11.10 3.61 14.64
CA GLU A 91 10.84 4.19 15.98
C GLU A 91 11.57 3.44 17.11
N LEU A 92 11.71 2.12 16.97
CA LEU A 92 12.41 1.26 17.91
C LEU A 92 13.93 1.24 17.70
N GLY A 93 14.45 1.85 16.63
CA GLY A 93 15.86 1.77 16.26
C GLY A 93 16.31 0.34 15.96
N LEU A 94 15.43 -0.47 15.37
CA LEU A 94 15.69 -1.88 15.12
C LEU A 94 16.72 -2.06 13.99
N GLU A 95 17.67 -2.97 14.21
CA GLU A 95 18.59 -3.46 13.17
C GLU A 95 18.34 -4.96 12.98
N ALA A 96 18.23 -5.40 11.72
CA ALA A 96 18.00 -6.79 11.38
C ALA A 96 18.76 -7.16 10.11
N GLU A 97 19.55 -8.22 10.19
CA GLU A 97 20.32 -8.72 9.05
C GLU A 97 19.43 -9.57 8.12
N PRO A 98 19.51 -9.38 6.79
CA PRO A 98 18.82 -10.21 5.81
C PRO A 98 19.18 -11.69 5.91
N ALA A 99 18.18 -12.53 6.15
CA ALA A 99 18.39 -13.98 6.19
C ALA A 99 18.54 -14.55 4.77
N ALA A 100 19.27 -15.66 4.66
CA ALA A 100 19.37 -16.39 3.40
C ALA A 100 18.04 -17.11 3.12
N ILE A 101 17.48 -16.89 1.93
CA ILE A 101 16.25 -17.53 1.45
C ILE A 101 16.58 -18.89 0.82
N ASP A 102 17.61 -18.95 -0.03
CA ASP A 102 18.10 -20.21 -0.61
C ASP A 102 19.63 -20.21 -0.63
N ALA A 103 20.20 -21.09 0.18
CA ALA A 103 21.66 -21.24 0.33
C ALA A 103 22.37 -21.68 -0.96
N ARG A 104 21.66 -22.31 -1.92
CA ARG A 104 22.24 -22.75 -3.18
C ARG A 104 22.33 -21.63 -4.22
N THR A 105 21.39 -20.69 -4.19
CA THR A 105 21.37 -19.55 -5.11
C THR A 105 22.04 -18.32 -4.52
N GLY A 106 22.25 -18.30 -3.19
CA GLY A 106 22.74 -17.12 -2.49
C GLY A 106 21.70 -16.00 -2.41
N ALA A 107 20.41 -16.31 -2.56
CA ALA A 107 19.34 -15.33 -2.43
C ALA A 107 19.17 -14.94 -0.95
N HIS A 108 19.09 -13.64 -0.67
CA HIS A 108 18.82 -13.07 0.64
C HIS A 108 17.51 -12.27 0.63
N GLU A 109 16.92 -12.13 1.81
CA GLU A 109 15.81 -11.21 2.05
C GLU A 109 16.17 -9.77 1.65
N LEU A 110 15.14 -8.96 1.38
CA LEU A 110 15.33 -7.53 1.32
C LEU A 110 15.59 -6.98 2.72
N PRO A 111 16.40 -5.91 2.88
CA PRO A 111 16.66 -5.30 4.18
C PRO A 111 15.39 -4.91 4.95
N GLU A 112 14.40 -4.37 4.26
CA GLU A 112 13.12 -4.00 4.86
C GLU A 112 12.34 -5.22 5.36
N ASP A 113 12.42 -6.35 4.65
CA ASP A 113 11.73 -7.57 5.05
C ASP A 113 12.40 -8.18 6.29
N ALA A 114 13.72 -8.06 6.39
CA ALA A 114 14.47 -8.42 7.60
C ALA A 114 14.05 -7.58 8.81
N LEU A 115 13.88 -6.26 8.64
CA LEU A 115 13.38 -5.37 9.68
C LEU A 115 11.97 -5.74 10.13
N ILE A 116 11.08 -6.02 9.18
CA ILE A 116 9.71 -6.44 9.50
C ILE A 116 9.72 -7.77 10.25
N ARG A 117 10.51 -8.77 9.81
CA ARG A 117 10.67 -10.04 10.53
C ARG A 117 11.15 -9.82 11.96
N GLY A 118 12.21 -9.03 12.16
CA GLY A 118 12.74 -8.71 13.48
C GLY A 118 11.71 -8.02 14.38
N LEU A 119 10.92 -7.09 13.82
CA LEU A 119 9.85 -6.41 14.56
C LEU A 119 8.77 -7.40 15.02
N LEU A 120 8.33 -8.30 14.13
CA LEU A 120 7.31 -9.30 14.44
C LEU A 120 7.81 -10.26 15.52
N ASP A 121 9.06 -10.72 15.42
CA ASP A 121 9.68 -11.60 16.42
C ASP A 121 9.77 -10.93 17.81
N GLN A 122 9.99 -9.61 17.86
CA GLN A 122 10.07 -8.85 19.10
C GLN A 122 8.70 -8.56 19.72
N GLU A 123 7.71 -8.16 18.92
CA GLU A 123 6.44 -7.62 19.43
C GLU A 123 5.30 -8.68 19.46
N ILE A 124 5.43 -9.81 18.75
CA ILE A 124 4.42 -10.86 18.71
C ILE A 124 4.79 -12.04 19.62
N SER A 125 3.96 -12.26 20.66
CA SER A 125 4.04 -13.48 21.46
C SER A 125 3.08 -14.55 20.93
N THR A 126 3.61 -15.69 20.47
CA THR A 126 2.80 -16.83 20.03
C THR A 126 2.46 -17.75 21.21
N PRO A 127 1.16 -17.98 21.53
CA PRO A 127 0.79 -18.88 22.61
C PRO A 127 1.12 -20.33 22.23
N ARG A 128 1.71 -21.09 23.15
CA ARG A 128 1.90 -22.53 23.00
C ARG A 128 0.65 -23.26 23.48
N ALA A 129 0.14 -24.17 22.65
CA ALA A 129 -0.92 -25.08 23.04
C ALA A 129 -0.42 -26.00 24.17
N THR A 130 -1.27 -26.19 25.16
CA THR A 130 -1.06 -27.15 26.24
C THR A 130 -1.36 -28.58 25.77
N GLU A 131 -0.87 -29.58 26.50
CA GLU A 131 -1.14 -30.99 26.19
C GLU A 131 -2.65 -31.29 26.21
N GLU A 132 -3.38 -30.70 27.15
CA GLU A 132 -4.82 -30.84 27.27
C GLU A 132 -5.57 -30.27 26.06
N GLU A 133 -5.10 -29.15 25.52
CA GLU A 133 -5.65 -28.53 24.31
C GLU A 133 -5.36 -29.37 23.07
N CYS A 134 -4.13 -29.89 22.96
CA CYS A 134 -3.75 -30.83 21.89
C CYS A 134 -4.62 -32.09 21.94
N ALA A 135 -4.79 -32.71 23.11
CA ALA A 135 -5.62 -33.89 23.29
C ALA A 135 -7.11 -33.62 22.98
N ARG A 136 -7.62 -32.45 23.39
CA ARG A 136 -8.99 -32.03 23.06
C ARG A 136 -9.16 -31.84 21.56
N TYR A 137 -8.21 -31.19 20.89
CA TYR A 137 -8.24 -30.99 19.44
C TYR A 137 -8.20 -32.31 18.69
N TYR A 138 -7.31 -33.23 19.08
CA TYR A 138 -7.20 -34.56 18.48
C TYR A 138 -8.51 -35.34 18.59
N ARG A 139 -9.09 -35.45 19.79
CA ARG A 139 -10.36 -36.16 20.03
C ARG A 139 -11.52 -35.59 19.21
N ASN A 140 -11.54 -34.28 19.00
CA ASN A 140 -12.60 -33.59 18.26
C ASN A 140 -12.40 -33.63 16.73
N ASN A 141 -11.21 -33.99 16.23
CA ASN A 141 -10.90 -33.98 14.80
C ASN A 141 -10.30 -35.32 14.30
N PRO A 142 -10.85 -36.49 14.67
CA PRO A 142 -10.24 -37.78 14.35
C PRO A 142 -10.06 -38.03 12.84
N GLN A 143 -10.90 -37.43 12.00
CA GLN A 143 -10.82 -37.51 10.54
C GLN A 143 -9.58 -36.84 9.94
N ARG A 144 -8.91 -35.93 10.67
CA ARG A 144 -7.67 -35.27 10.22
C ARG A 144 -6.41 -36.07 10.54
N PHE A 145 -6.53 -37.14 11.32
CA PHE A 145 -5.42 -37.92 11.85
C PHE A 145 -5.57 -39.42 11.55
N ARG A 146 -6.23 -39.75 10.45
CA ARG A 146 -6.34 -41.11 9.91
C ARG A 146 -5.66 -41.13 8.55
N ASP A 147 -4.67 -42.00 8.40
CA ASP A 147 -4.04 -42.35 7.12
C ASP A 147 -4.88 -43.40 6.38
#